data_AF-H5T7U4-F1
#
_entry.id   AF-H5T7U4-F1
#
_cell.length_a   1.000
_cell.length_b   1.000
_cell.length_c   1.000
_cell.angle_alpha   90.00
_cell.angle_beta   90.00
_cell.angle_gamma   90.00
#
_symmetry.space_group_name_H-M   'P 1'
#
loop_
_entity.id
_entity.type
_entity.pdbx_description
1 polymer ?
#
loop_
_entity_poly.entity_id
_entity_poly.type
_entity_poly.pdbx_seq_one_letter_code
_entity_poly.pdbx_strand_id
1 'polypeptide(L)'
;MVGLFCLSALFFGGKSVLLQFNITIAPALVGIAVLFVALLLLMRVPIAISKAADPLLGNMSLFFIPAIVAIVNYIDLILAYPLALFLSIVVSTLLSLAITAWLSQRLMHMLTPKDVNTAQPPNKAP
;
A
#
# COMPACT_ATOMS: atom_id res chain seq x y z
N MET A 1 21.54 11.44 16.93
CA MET A 1 20.61 11.42 18.08
C MET A 1 19.23 12.01 17.77
N VAL A 2 19.12 13.04 16.90
CA VAL A 2 17.83 13.67 16.52
C VAL A 2 16.86 12.71 15.79
N GLY A 3 17.38 11.79 14.97
CA GLY A 3 16.54 10.81 14.26
C GLY A 3 15.79 9.83 15.18
N LEU A 4 16.38 9.45 16.31
CA LEU A 4 15.76 8.52 17.28
C LEU A 4 14.58 9.18 18.00
N PHE A 5 14.71 10.46 18.34
CA PHE A 5 13.67 11.24 19.01
C PHE A 5 12.48 11.51 18.08
N CYS A 6 12.76 11.78 16.79
CA CYS A 6 11.74 11.97 15.77
C CYS A 6 10.96 10.66 15.50
N LEU A 7 11.66 9.52 15.44
CA LEU A 7 11.02 8.21 15.34
C LEU A 7 10.16 7.88 16.57
N SER A 8 10.61 8.23 17.78
CA SER A 8 9.87 7.97 19.02
C SER A 8 8.58 8.79 19.10
N ALA A 9 8.61 10.07 18.72
CA ALA A 9 7.42 10.93 18.70
C ALA A 9 6.39 10.44 17.66
N LEU A 10 6.85 10.02 16.49
CA LEU A 10 5.98 9.49 15.44
C LEU A 10 5.40 8.12 15.80
N PHE A 11 6.15 7.28 16.53
CA PHE A 11 5.68 6.00 17.05
C PHE A 11 4.53 6.16 18.05
N PHE A 12 4.61 7.15 18.94
CA PHE A 12 3.56 7.41 19.93
C PHE A 12 2.28 7.95 19.30
N GLY A 13 2.43 8.83 18.28
CA GLY A 13 1.32 9.31 17.47
C GLY A 13 0.63 8.18 16.70
N GLY A 14 1.40 7.33 16.01
CA GLY A 14 0.88 6.18 15.28
C GLY A 14 0.18 5.16 16.18
N LYS A 15 0.82 4.78 17.31
CA LYS A 15 0.27 3.81 18.26
C LYS A 15 -1.08 4.25 18.86
N SER A 16 -1.26 5.56 19.05
CA SER A 16 -2.52 6.13 19.55
C SER A 16 -3.65 6.04 18.52
N VAL A 17 -3.33 6.19 17.24
CA VAL A 17 -4.31 6.09 16.14
C VAL A 17 -4.69 4.62 15.86
N LEU A 18 -3.76 3.68 16.02
CA LEU A 18 -3.99 2.25 15.79
C LEU A 18 -4.79 1.55 16.90
N LEU A 19 -4.62 1.94 18.17
CA LEU A 19 -5.36 1.34 19.29
C LEU A 19 -6.85 1.73 19.32
N GLN A 20 -7.23 2.79 18.61
CA GLN A 20 -8.60 3.30 18.61
C GLN A 20 -9.51 2.60 17.57
N PHE A 21 -8.95 1.86 16.61
CA PHE A 21 -9.71 1.13 15.59
C PHE A 21 -10.00 -0.31 16.03
N ASN A 22 -11.07 -0.47 16.82
CA ASN A 22 -11.73 -1.74 17.14
C ASN A 22 -12.51 -2.28 15.90
N ILE A 23 -11.83 -2.46 14.76
CA ILE A 23 -12.46 -2.87 13.50
C ILE A 23 -11.88 -4.20 13.06
N THR A 24 -12.77 -5.16 12.77
CA THR A 24 -12.50 -6.50 12.23
C THR A 24 -11.90 -6.39 10.82
N ILE A 25 -10.67 -5.94 10.72
CA ILE A 25 -9.89 -5.94 9.47
C ILE A 25 -9.27 -7.32 9.28
N ALA A 26 -9.19 -7.79 8.03
CA ALA A 26 -8.58 -9.07 7.73
C ALA A 26 -7.16 -9.13 8.33
N PRO A 27 -6.80 -10.21 9.04
CA PRO A 27 -5.52 -10.31 9.77
C PRO A 27 -4.29 -10.03 8.90
N ALA A 28 -4.37 -10.31 7.60
CA ALA A 28 -3.32 -10.03 6.62
C ALA A 28 -3.02 -8.52 6.47
N LEU A 29 -4.05 -7.66 6.45
CA LEU A 29 -3.85 -6.21 6.38
C LEU A 29 -3.21 -5.68 7.68
N VAL A 30 -3.57 -6.23 8.83
CA VAL A 30 -2.93 -5.89 10.11
C VAL A 30 -1.45 -6.31 10.09
N GLY A 31 -1.14 -7.50 9.58
CA GLY A 31 0.23 -7.97 9.41
C GLY A 31 1.07 -7.06 8.52
N ILE A 32 0.54 -6.64 7.37
CA ILE A 32 1.23 -5.71 6.44
C ILE A 32 1.39 -4.32 7.09
N ALA A 33 0.38 -3.81 7.79
CA ALA A 33 0.47 -2.52 8.48
C ALA A 33 1.51 -2.54 9.61
N VAL A 34 1.51 -3.59 10.44
CA VAL A 34 2.51 -3.78 11.51
C VAL A 34 3.91 -3.93 10.91
N LEU A 35 4.07 -4.69 9.82
CA LEU A 35 5.35 -4.85 9.14
C LEU A 35 5.84 -3.54 8.51
N PHE A 36 4.95 -2.78 7.89
CA PHE A 36 5.25 -1.47 7.30
C PHE A 36 5.69 -0.48 8.37
N VAL A 37 4.97 -0.39 9.50
CA VAL A 37 5.35 0.45 10.65
C VAL A 37 6.69 0.01 11.21
N ALA A 38 6.89 -1.30 11.42
CA ALA A 38 8.16 -1.86 11.89
C ALA A 38 9.32 -1.54 10.93
N LEU A 39 9.08 -1.57 9.61
CA LEU A 39 10.09 -1.27 8.61
C LEU A 39 10.43 0.23 8.56
N LEU A 40 9.42 1.09 8.73
CA LEU A 40 9.58 2.55 8.78
C LEU A 40 10.36 2.97 10.04
N LEU A 41 10.17 2.26 11.17
CA LEU A 41 10.95 2.42 12.40
C LEU A 41 12.39 1.88 12.28
N LEU A 42 12.58 0.80 11.54
CA LEU A 42 13.90 0.17 11.45
C LEU A 42 14.76 0.80 10.35
N MET A 43 14.18 1.55 9.40
CA MET A 43 14.86 2.18 8.25
C MET A 43 15.79 1.21 7.48
N ARG A 44 15.55 -0.10 7.64
CA ARG A 44 16.37 -1.18 7.08
C ARG A 44 15.52 -2.44 6.99
N VAL A 45 15.51 -3.09 5.83
CA VAL A 45 14.80 -4.37 5.63
C VAL A 45 15.62 -5.49 6.27
N PRO A 46 15.14 -6.17 7.33
CA PRO A 46 15.82 -7.34 7.86
C PRO A 46 15.69 -8.50 6.87
N ILE A 47 16.83 -9.11 6.52
CA ILE A 47 16.90 -10.30 5.65
C ILE A 47 16.05 -11.46 6.20
N ALA A 48 15.82 -11.48 7.52
CA ALA A 48 14.97 -12.44 8.21
C ALA A 48 13.50 -12.40 7.74
N ILE A 49 12.97 -11.22 7.39
CA ILE A 49 11.60 -11.08 6.89
C ILE A 49 11.47 -11.69 5.49
N SER A 50 12.47 -11.49 4.63
CA SER A 50 12.49 -12.05 3.27
C SER A 50 12.45 -13.58 3.32
N LYS A 51 13.30 -14.19 4.14
CA LYS A 51 13.34 -15.66 4.30
C LYS A 51 12.05 -16.25 4.87
N ALA A 52 11.34 -15.51 5.72
CA ALA A 52 10.05 -15.95 6.27
C ALA A 52 8.90 -15.78 5.26
N ALA A 53 8.99 -14.80 4.36
CA ALA A 53 7.99 -14.54 3.33
C ALA A 53 8.06 -15.53 2.15
N ASP A 54 9.25 -16.01 1.79
CA ASP A 54 9.47 -16.95 0.68
C ASP A 54 8.55 -18.20 0.71
N PRO A 55 8.43 -18.96 1.83
CA PRO A 55 7.53 -20.12 1.89
C PRO A 55 6.04 -19.75 1.88
N LEU A 56 5.69 -18.54 2.34
CA LEU A 56 4.32 -18.02 2.34
C LEU A 56 3.90 -17.59 0.92
N LEU A 57 4.80 -16.95 0.19
CA LEU A 57 4.60 -16.61 -1.23
C LEU A 57 4.53 -17.86 -2.09
N GLY A 58 5.38 -18.86 -1.83
CA GLY A 58 5.34 -20.17 -2.51
C GLY A 58 4.01 -20.91 -2.34
N ASN A 59 3.28 -20.61 -1.26
CA ASN A 59 1.95 -21.17 -0.97
C ASN A 59 0.85 -20.10 -0.95
N MET A 60 0.88 -19.13 -1.88
CA MET A 60 -0.12 -18.05 -1.93
C MET A 60 -1.58 -18.54 -1.89
N SER A 61 -1.84 -19.77 -2.35
CA SER A 61 -3.15 -20.42 -2.23
C SER A 61 -3.71 -20.46 -0.80
N LEU A 62 -2.84 -20.60 0.21
CA LEU A 62 -3.23 -20.62 1.62
C LEU A 62 -3.84 -19.28 2.08
N PHE A 63 -3.43 -18.16 1.49
CA PHE A 63 -4.00 -16.84 1.79
C PHE A 63 -5.35 -16.61 1.12
N PHE A 64 -5.64 -17.31 0.02
CA PHE A 64 -6.94 -17.20 -0.64
C PHE A 64 -8.04 -17.89 0.15
N ILE A 65 -7.75 -18.99 0.86
CA ILE A 65 -8.78 -19.72 1.62
C ILE A 65 -9.45 -18.82 2.69
N PRO A 66 -8.73 -18.16 3.62
CA PRO A 66 -9.33 -17.25 4.59
C PRO A 66 -10.04 -16.04 3.96
N ALA A 67 -9.48 -15.52 2.86
CA ALA A 67 -10.07 -14.38 2.16
C ALA A 67 -11.42 -14.74 1.51
N ILE A 68 -11.52 -15.92 0.89
CA ILE A 68 -12.76 -16.41 0.28
C ILE A 68 -13.81 -16.69 1.36
N VAL A 69 -13.45 -17.35 2.46
CA VAL A 69 -14.37 -17.64 3.58
C VAL A 69 -14.96 -16.35 4.16
N ALA A 70 -14.18 -15.27 4.23
CA ALA A 70 -14.69 -13.96 4.65
C ALA A 70 -15.79 -13.43 3.72
N ILE A 71 -15.62 -13.58 2.41
CA ILE A 71 -16.60 -13.15 1.40
C ILE A 71 -17.88 -14.00 1.46
N VAL A 72 -17.74 -15.30 1.73
CA VAL A 72 -18.89 -16.23 1.82
C VAL A 72 -19.93 -15.77 2.85
N ASN A 73 -19.50 -15.16 3.96
CA ASN A 73 -20.41 -14.60 4.97
C ASN A 73 -21.28 -13.43 4.47
N TYR A 74 -20.96 -12.84 3.32
CA TYR A 74 -21.68 -11.70 2.75
C TYR A 74 -22.33 -12.03 1.40
N ILE A 75 -22.43 -13.32 1.03
CA ILE A 75 -22.96 -13.76 -0.27
C ILE A 75 -24.41 -13.32 -0.46
N ASP A 76 -25.25 -13.37 0.58
CA ASP A 76 -26.64 -12.93 0.48
C ASP A 76 -26.75 -11.46 0.05
N LEU A 77 -25.87 -10.60 0.56
CA LEU A 77 -25.83 -9.18 0.19
C LEU A 77 -25.32 -8.99 -1.24
N ILE A 78 -24.38 -9.83 -1.67
CA ILE A 78 -23.83 -9.83 -3.02
C ILE A 78 -24.90 -10.21 -4.05
N LEU A 79 -25.70 -11.22 -3.75
CA LEU A 79 -26.79 -11.68 -4.60
C LEU A 79 -27.97 -10.70 -4.64
N ALA A 80 -28.23 -9.98 -3.55
CA ALA A 80 -29.28 -8.97 -3.50
C ALA A 80 -28.95 -7.72 -4.36
N TYR A 81 -27.67 -7.31 -4.43
CA TYR A 81 -27.26 -6.06 -5.10
C TYR A 81 -26.01 -6.20 -5.99
N PRO A 82 -25.99 -7.10 -6.97
CA PRO A 82 -24.79 -7.38 -7.76
C PRO A 82 -24.38 -6.17 -8.62
N LEU A 83 -25.35 -5.46 -9.20
CA LEU A 83 -25.08 -4.29 -10.04
C LEU A 83 -24.47 -3.14 -9.24
N ALA A 84 -25.04 -2.84 -8.07
CA ALA A 84 -24.57 -1.73 -7.23
C ALA A 84 -23.17 -1.99 -6.66
N LEU A 85 -22.89 -3.24 -6.25
CA LEU A 85 -21.56 -3.63 -5.80
C LEU A 85 -20.53 -3.56 -6.91
N PHE A 86 -20.84 -4.08 -8.10
CA PHE A 86 -19.94 -4.02 -9.24
C PHE A 86 -19.59 -2.57 -9.60
N LEU A 87 -20.61 -1.70 -9.69
CA LEU A 87 -20.41 -0.29 -9.98
C LEU A 87 -19.57 0.40 -8.88
N SER A 88 -19.82 0.09 -7.61
CA SER A 88 -19.06 0.64 -6.48
C SER A 88 -17.58 0.22 -6.52
N ILE A 89 -17.29 -1.04 -6.85
CA ILE A 89 -15.92 -1.55 -6.99
C ILE A 89 -15.20 -0.87 -8.16
N VAL A 90 -15.85 -0.78 -9.32
CA VAL A 90 -15.26 -0.14 -10.51
C VAL A 90 -15.01 1.34 -10.25
N VAL A 91 -15.99 2.06 -9.70
CA VAL A 91 -15.88 3.49 -9.42
C VAL A 91 -14.80 3.75 -8.37
N SER A 92 -14.74 2.97 -7.27
CA SER A 92 -13.70 3.13 -6.24
C SER A 92 -12.30 2.82 -6.78
N THR A 93 -12.16 1.81 -7.64
CA THR A 93 -10.88 1.47 -8.28
C THR A 93 -10.42 2.59 -9.22
N LEU A 94 -11.30 3.07 -10.10
CA LEU A 94 -11.00 4.20 -11.00
C LEU A 94 -10.65 5.46 -10.22
N LEU A 95 -11.41 5.75 -9.15
CA LEU A 95 -11.17 6.91 -8.32
C LEU A 95 -9.83 6.80 -7.57
N SER A 96 -9.50 5.64 -7.02
CA SER A 96 -8.22 5.37 -6.37
C SER A 96 -7.04 5.54 -7.33
N LEU A 97 -7.16 4.99 -8.55
CA LEU A 97 -6.16 5.15 -9.61
C LEU A 97 -6.03 6.62 -10.04
N ALA A 98 -7.13 7.34 -10.21
CA ALA A 98 -7.13 8.76 -10.59
C ALA A 98 -6.45 9.62 -9.51
N ILE A 99 -6.77 9.40 -8.24
CA ILE A 99 -6.15 10.10 -7.11
C ILE A 99 -4.65 9.78 -7.06
N THR A 100 -4.27 8.51 -7.21
CA THR A 100 -2.86 8.08 -7.19
C THR A 100 -2.09 8.70 -8.36
N ALA A 101 -2.66 8.69 -9.56
CA ALA A 101 -2.06 9.28 -10.74
C ALA A 101 -1.90 10.81 -10.59
N TRP A 102 -2.93 11.49 -10.08
CA TRP A 102 -2.90 12.92 -9.85
C TRP A 102 -1.87 13.31 -8.77
N LEU A 103 -1.82 12.55 -7.66
CA LEU A 103 -0.85 12.76 -6.60
C LEU A 103 0.59 12.52 -7.11
N SER A 104 0.80 11.44 -7.86
CA SER A 104 2.09 11.12 -8.50
C SER A 104 2.51 12.23 -9.47
N GLN A 105 1.61 12.69 -10.33
CA GLN A 105 1.87 13.79 -11.25
C GLN A 105 2.19 15.09 -10.50
N ARG A 106 1.51 15.37 -9.40
CA ARG A 106 1.77 16.55 -8.57
C ARG A 106 3.13 16.45 -7.86
N LEU A 107 3.48 15.29 -7.32
CA LEU A 107 4.79 15.02 -6.71
C LEU A 107 5.92 15.14 -7.73
N MET A 108 5.76 14.56 -8.93
CA MET A 108 6.73 14.70 -10.03
C MET A 108 6.89 16.16 -10.47
N HIS A 109 5.80 16.93 -10.48
CA HIS A 109 5.87 18.36 -10.80
C HIS A 109 6.62 19.16 -9.71
N MET A 110 6.60 18.73 -8.44
CA MET A 110 7.40 19.33 -7.36
C MET A 110 8.86 18.85 -7.35
N LEU A 111 9.16 17.69 -7.95
CA LEU A 111 10.50 17.08 -8.02
C LEU A 111 11.13 17.20 -9.41
N THR A 112 10.70 18.15 -10.23
CA THR A 112 11.36 18.48 -11.50
C THR A 112 12.36 19.63 -11.31
N PRO A 113 13.65 19.35 -11.08
CA PRO A 113 14.70 20.04 -11.81
C PRO A 113 14.51 19.76 -13.30
N LYS A 114 14.48 20.86 -14.04
CA LYS A 114 14.44 20.98 -15.49
C LYS A 114 15.65 20.32 -16.16
N ASP A 115 15.68 18.99 -16.35
CA ASP A 115 16.77 18.33 -17.10
C ASP A 115 16.32 17.11 -17.93
N VAL A 116 15.18 17.20 -18.63
CA VAL A 116 14.91 16.43 -19.86
C VAL A 116 14.99 17.40 -21.04
N ASN A 117 16.12 18.08 -21.22
CA ASN A 117 16.40 18.90 -22.41
C ASN A 117 17.90 19.02 -22.75
N THR A 118 18.76 18.17 -22.17
CA THR A 118 20.22 18.19 -22.40
C THR A 118 20.76 16.90 -23.01
N ALA A 119 19.88 16.02 -23.50
CA ALA A 119 20.25 14.87 -24.31
C ALA A 119 19.80 15.03 -25.77
N GLN A 120 20.03 16.21 -26.36
CA GLN A 120 20.11 16.33 -27.82
C GLN A 120 21.58 16.25 -28.22
N PRO A 121 22.08 15.09 -28.70
CA PRO A 121 23.38 15.05 -29.32
C PRO A 121 23.35 15.83 -30.65
N PRO A 122 24.47 16.47 -31.00
CA PRO A 122 24.53 17.56 -31.97
C PRO A 122 24.23 17.10 -33.39
N ASN A 123 23.43 17.90 -34.07
CA ASN A 123 23.36 17.96 -35.52
C ASN A 123 24.78 18.04 -36.10
N LYS A 124 25.22 16.98 -36.78
CA LYS A 124 26.32 17.03 -37.74
C LYS A 124 25.74 16.72 -39.12
N ALA A 125 25.35 17.78 -39.82
CA ALA A 125 25.61 17.89 -41.24
C ALA A 125 27.14 18.03 -41.43
N PRO A 126 27.70 17.65 -42.58
CA PRO A 126 27.44 18.36 -43.85
C PRO A 126 26.80 17.49 -44.94
#